data_AF-H8LPB0-F1
#
_entry.id   AF-H8LPB0-F1
#
_cell.length_a   1.000
_cell.length_b   1.000
_cell.length_c   1.000
_cell.angle_alpha   90.00
_cell.angle_beta   90.00
_cell.angle_gamma   90.00
#
_symmetry.space_group_name_H-M   'P 1'
#
loop_
_entity.id
_entity.type
_entity.pdbx_description
1 polymer ?
#
loop_
_entity_poly.entity_id
_entity_poly.type
_entity_poly.pdbx_seq_one_letter_code
_entity_poly.pdbx_strand_id
1 'polypeptide(L)' 'MHYLLKKPNPKKAGADFVSELIASKLLFGNSYILSALDSYPKEIYLLPALVTELVIEHNNLVAYFDLKLFVR' A
#
# COMPACT_ATOMS: atom_id res chain seq x y z
N MET A 1 11.54 6.53 12.17
CA MET A 1 11.46 6.12 10.75
C MET A 1 12.40 4.99 10.35
N HIS A 2 13.67 4.97 10.80
CA HIS A 2 14.70 4.04 10.27
C HIS A 2 14.41 2.52 10.44
N TYR A 3 13.48 2.16 11.33
CA TYR A 3 13.06 0.77 11.56
C TYR A 3 11.92 0.30 10.65
N LEU A 4 11.03 1.21 10.22
CA LEU A 4 9.82 0.85 9.49
C LEU A 4 10.17 0.19 8.16
N LEU A 5 11.10 0.76 7.39
CA LEU A 5 11.51 0.14 6.13
C LEU A 5 12.41 -1.09 6.31
N LYS A 6 12.99 -1.32 7.49
CA LYS A 6 13.75 -2.56 7.77
C LYS A 6 12.80 -3.73 8.05
N LYS A 7 11.70 -3.48 8.75
CA LYS A 7 10.64 -4.45 9.06
C LYS A 7 9.27 -3.76 8.97
N PRO A 8 8.69 -3.67 7.76
CA PRO A 8 7.48 -2.87 7.49
C PRO A 8 6.23 -3.42 8.16
N ASN A 9 6.14 -4.73 8.36
CA ASN A 9 5.07 -5.38 9.12
C ASN A 9 5.57 -6.75 9.61
N PRO A 10 4.81 -7.45 10.47
CA PRO A 10 5.23 -8.76 10.99
C PRO A 10 5.43 -9.84 9.92
N LYS A 11 4.85 -9.67 8.72
CA LYS A 11 4.84 -10.68 7.64
C LYS A 11 5.98 -10.51 6.63
N LYS A 12 6.61 -9.34 6.53
CA LYS A 12 7.61 -9.04 5.48
C LYS A 12 8.84 -8.33 6.02
N ALA A 13 10.00 -8.75 5.52
CA ALA A 13 11.24 -7.99 5.69
C ALA A 13 11.27 -6.79 4.73
N GLY A 14 12.15 -5.83 5.03
CA GLY A 14 12.29 -4.61 4.25
C GLY A 14 12.62 -4.83 2.78
N ALA A 15 13.59 -5.71 2.49
CA ALA A 15 14.00 -6.01 1.13
C ALA A 15 12.84 -6.60 0.30
N ASP A 16 12.11 -7.58 0.86
CA ASP A 16 10.97 -8.20 0.18
C ASP A 16 9.86 -7.18 -0.10
N PHE A 17 9.58 -6.31 0.88
CA PHE A 17 8.59 -5.25 0.72
C PHE A 17 8.97 -4.28 -0.39
N VAL A 18 10.23 -3.82 -0.44
CA VAL A 18 10.68 -2.87 -1.48
C VAL A 18 10.69 -3.55 -2.85
N SER A 19 11.13 -4.80 -2.95
CA SER A 19 11.09 -5.58 -4.19
C SER A 19 9.67 -5.70 -4.74
N GLU A 20 8.71 -6.02 -3.90
CA GLU A 20 7.30 -6.12 -4.33
C GLU A 20 6.68 -4.76 -4.66
N LEU A 21 7.03 -3.72 -3.90
CA LEU A 21 6.62 -2.34 -4.19
C LEU A 21 7.06 -1.93 -5.60
N ILE A 22 8.33 -2.17 -5.94
CA ILE A 22 8.92 -1.87 -7.26
C ILE A 22 8.27 -2.75 -8.34
N ALA A 23 8.14 -4.06 -8.11
CA ALA A 23 7.52 -4.98 -9.05
C ALA A 23 6.08 -4.55 -9.38
N SER A 24 5.29 -4.18 -8.37
CA SER A 24 3.93 -3.68 -8.56
C SER A 24 3.91 -2.41 -9.43
N LYS A 25 4.81 -1.45 -9.17
CA LYS A 25 4.93 -0.23 -9.98
C LYS A 25 5.31 -0.52 -11.43
N LEU A 26 6.20 -1.47 -11.66
CA LEU A 26 6.64 -1.87 -13.01
C LEU A 26 5.54 -2.63 -13.77
N LEU A 27 4.79 -3.49 -13.10
CA LEU A 27 3.77 -4.34 -13.73
C LEU A 27 2.45 -3.60 -13.99
N PHE A 28 2.04 -2.74 -13.07
CA PHE A 28 0.71 -2.11 -13.09
C PHE A 28 0.74 -0.60 -13.24
N GLY A 29 1.93 0.00 -13.36
CA GLY A 29 2.12 1.45 -13.44
C GLY A 29 1.88 2.18 -12.12
N ASN A 30 1.37 1.51 -11.08
CA ASN A 30 1.04 2.07 -9.77
C ASN A 30 1.40 1.10 -8.64
N SER A 31 1.58 1.64 -7.44
CA SER A 31 1.82 0.85 -6.24
C SER A 31 1.34 1.64 -5.03
N TYR A 32 0.75 0.95 -4.06
CA TYR A 32 0.01 1.58 -2.96
C TYR A 32 0.48 1.02 -1.63
N ILE A 33 0.67 1.92 -0.67
CA ILE A 33 1.09 1.59 0.68
C ILE A 33 -0.05 1.98 1.63
N LEU A 34 -0.60 0.99 2.34
CA LEU A 34 -1.52 1.21 3.45
C LEU A 34 -0.73 1.40 4.74
N SER A 35 -1.00 2.52 5.41
CA SER A 35 -0.50 2.82 6.75
C SER A 35 -1.51 2.32 7.79
N ALA A 36 -1.07 1.59 8.82
CA ALA A 36 -1.98 1.11 9.87
C ALA A 36 -2.45 2.22 10.83
N LEU A 37 -1.77 3.37 10.84
CA LEU A 37 -2.11 4.55 11.64
C LEU A 37 -1.84 5.82 10.82
N ASP A 38 -2.66 6.84 11.00
CA ASP A 38 -2.53 8.11 10.26
C ASP A 38 -1.25 8.87 10.61
N SER A 39 -0.79 8.76 11.86
CA SER A 39 0.41 9.44 12.35
C SER A 39 1.40 8.45 12.94
N TYR A 40 2.68 8.58 12.56
CA TYR A 40 3.79 7.72 13.01
C TYR A 40 3.51 6.22 12.84
N PRO A 41 3.34 5.73 11.60
CA PRO A 41 3.05 4.32 11.38
C PRO A 41 4.13 3.42 11.95
N LYS A 42 3.68 2.43 12.72
CA LYS A 42 4.49 1.30 13.15
C LYS A 42 4.50 0.18 12.13
N GLU A 43 3.47 0.13 11.28
CA GLU A 43 3.30 -0.90 10.27
C GLU A 43 2.77 -0.31 8.97
N ILE A 44 3.31 -0.82 7.85
CA ILE A 44 2.88 -0.51 6.50
C ILE A 44 2.70 -1.80 5.70
N TYR A 45 1.70 -1.79 4.82
CA TYR A 45 1.30 -2.92 3.99
C TYR A 45 1.22 -2.49 2.54
N LEU A 46 1.51 -3.40 1.61
CA LEU A 46 1.22 -3.16 0.19
C LEU A 46 -0.22 -3.53 -0.10
N LEU A 47 -0.95 -2.63 -0.76
CA LEU A 47 -2.24 -2.98 -1.35
C LEU A 47 -2.01 -3.53 -2.75
N PRO A 48 -2.75 -4.57 -3.18
CA PRO A 48 -2.56 -5.14 -4.50
C PRO A 48 -3.09 -4.15 -5.56
N ALA A 49 -2.20 -3.69 -6.44
CA ALA A 49 -2.52 -2.68 -7.44
C ALA A 49 -3.65 -3.10 -8.40
N LEU A 50 -3.80 -4.40 -8.67
CA LEU A 50 -4.83 -4.93 -9.58
C LEU A 50 -6.27 -4.72 -9.07
N VAL A 51 -6.46 -4.64 -7.75
CA VAL A 51 -7.79 -4.53 -7.11
C VAL A 51 -7.96 -3.24 -6.32
N THR A 52 -7.01 -2.31 -6.47
CA THR A 52 -7.09 -0.98 -5.85
C THR A 52 -7.63 0.00 -6.88
N GLU A 53 -8.79 0.57 -6.58
CA GLU A 53 -9.47 1.56 -7.42
C GLU A 53 -9.33 2.97 -6.83
N LEU A 54 -9.37 3.97 -7.71
CA LEU A 54 -9.34 5.39 -7.35
C LEU A 54 -10.76 5.93 -7.32
N VAL A 55 -11.14 6.59 -6.23
CA VAL A 55 -12.42 7.30 -6.13
C VAL A 55 -12.16 8.78 -6.38
N ILE A 56 -12.69 9.29 -7.49
CA ILE A 56 -12.52 10.69 -7.92
C ILE A 56 -13.88 11.39 -7.84
N GLU A 57 -13.96 12.44 -7.04
CA GLU A 57 -15.14 13.31 -6.92
C GLU A 57 -14.79 14.74 -7.32
N HIS A 58 -15.58 15.33 -8.22
CA HIS A 58 -15.34 16.71 -8.69
C HIS A 58 -13.89 16.95 -9.17
N ASN A 59 -13.31 15.96 -9.87
CA ASN A 59 -11.91 15.95 -10.32
C ASN A 59 -10.85 15.94 -9.20
N ASN A 60 -11.25 15.65 -7.96
CA ASN A 60 -10.35 15.46 -6.83
C ASN A 60 -10.29 13.99 -6.45
N LEU A 61 -9.09 13.49 -6.19
CA LEU A 61 -8.91 12.16 -5.60
C LEU A 61 -9.33 12.22 -4.12
N VAL A 62 -10.39 11.50 -3.77
CA VAL A 62 -10.95 11.51 -2.42
C VAL A 62 -10.68 10.22 -1.64
N ALA A 63 -10.50 9.10 -2.34
CA ALA A 63 -10.20 7.82 -1.70
C ALA A 63 -9.48 6.84 -2.63
N TYR A 64 -8.89 5.82 -2.00
CA TYR A 64 -8.45 4.58 -2.64
C TYR A 64 -9.31 3.45 -2.08
N PHE A 65 -9.84 2.58 -2.94
CA PHE A 65 -10.73 1.49 -2.56
C PHE A 65 -10.08 0.14 -2.90
N ASP A 66 -9.95 -0.76 -1.91
CA ASP A 66 -9.52 -2.14 -2.14
C ASP A 66 -10.73 -3.07 -1.99
N LEU A 67 -11.15 -3.68 -3.11
CA LEU A 67 -12.30 -4.56 -3.17
C LEU A 67 -12.17 -5.75 -2.18
N LYS A 68 -10.96 -6.22 -1.90
CA LYS A 68 -10.72 -7.36 -1.00
C LYS A 68 -10.98 -7.04 0.47
N LEU A 69 -10.87 -5.76 0.87
CA LEU A 69 -11.17 -5.36 2.25
C LEU A 69 -12.68 -5.34 2.54
N PHE A 70 -13.52 -5.23 1.50
CA PHE A 70 -14.97 -5.10 1.65
C PHE A 70 -15.72 -6.44 1.60
N VAL A 71 -15.23 -7.44 0.87
CA VAL A 71 -15.90 -8.75 0.67
C VAL A 71 -15.48 -9.78 1.74
N ARG A 72 -15.35 -9.34 3.00
CA ARG A 72 -14.89 -10.21 4.10
C ARG A 72 -16.01 -10.97 4.79
#